data_AF-A0A1J5M3X0-F1
#
_entry.id   AF-A0A1J5M3X0-F1
#
_cell.length_a   1.000
_cell.length_b   1.000
_cell.length_c   1.000
_cell.angle_alpha   90.00
_cell.angle_beta   90.00
_cell.angle_gamma   90.00
#
_symmetry.space_group_name_H-M   'P 1'
#
loop_
_entity.id
_entity.type
_entity.pdbx_description
1 polymer ?
#
loop_
_entity_poly.entity_id
_entity_poly.type
_entity_poly.pdbx_seq_one_letter_code
_entity_poly.pdbx_strand_id
1 'polypeptide(L)'
;MILVYTHKVTPRLSYIFKQVFVRVIKVPVEFTLEISEFIAHTGPKFSYSKKALGNEIHVRSHELLFEQGINDISINMSSWNEIPCFFMNNPQGVIPFDLFAASFYLISRYEEYLPFVQDTNERFPATESLAYKEGFLQRPLVDIWALQFKEILAKKFPDFKFKERKFEIISTIDVDNVFAYKHKGFVRNLGGFCKDFFTLKIGRLIERTLVLLRLRNDPYDTFNEIISLSKSKKIKTIFFFLVGDYTTYDTNVSSSNNAYRSLIKSMADYVEVGLHPSYYTMKNSDKLKKEKNKLEQIVNQPMHKSRQHFLRVKLPETYQNLIDLDVTEDHSMGYAKEMGFRASTCTPFYFYDLDFEIQTPLKIFPFAIMDVTLNDYQGHVPAVASVKIQELKNEVRKVNGTFITLFHNESLSENESWKDWKKVYESIFD
;
A
#
# COMPACT_ATOMS: atom_id res chain seq x y z
N MET A 1 -19.90 19.65 8.80
CA MET A 1 -20.11 18.60 7.78
C MET A 1 -20.24 19.27 6.43
N ILE A 2 -20.11 18.53 5.33
CA ILE A 2 -20.40 19.00 3.97
C ILE A 2 -21.70 18.31 3.53
N LEU A 3 -22.69 19.08 3.08
CA LEU A 3 -23.93 18.55 2.52
C LEU A 3 -23.84 18.45 1.00
N VAL A 4 -24.13 17.28 0.45
CA VAL A 4 -24.09 17.03 -0.99
C VAL A 4 -25.48 16.72 -1.50
N TYR A 5 -25.99 17.55 -2.41
CA TYR A 5 -27.18 17.18 -3.15
C TYR A 5 -26.83 16.18 -4.25
N THR A 6 -27.59 15.09 -4.34
CA THR A 6 -27.54 14.17 -5.48
C THR A 6 -28.91 13.61 -5.79
N HIS A 7 -29.10 13.05 -6.98
CA HIS A 7 -30.38 12.48 -7.40
C HIS A 7 -30.57 11.03 -6.94
N LYS A 8 -29.49 10.35 -6.55
CA LYS A 8 -29.50 8.96 -6.05
C LYS A 8 -28.27 8.73 -5.19
N VAL A 9 -28.44 8.14 -4.00
CA VAL A 9 -27.32 7.69 -3.17
C VAL A 9 -27.06 6.21 -3.45
N THR A 10 -25.84 5.88 -3.87
CA THR A 10 -25.40 4.50 -4.12
C THR A 10 -24.24 4.11 -3.19
N PRO A 11 -23.91 2.80 -3.09
CA PRO A 11 -22.73 2.36 -2.35
C PRO A 11 -21.43 2.97 -2.88
N ARG A 12 -21.22 2.99 -4.21
CA ARG A 12 -20.04 3.60 -4.86
C ARG A 12 -19.87 5.08 -4.51
N LEU A 13 -20.96 5.85 -4.65
CA LEU A 13 -20.99 7.27 -4.31
C LEU A 13 -20.67 7.49 -2.83
N SER A 14 -21.37 6.81 -1.94
CA SER A 14 -21.16 6.93 -0.49
C SER A 14 -19.72 6.58 -0.11
N TYR A 15 -19.16 5.53 -0.71
CA TYR A 15 -17.81 5.06 -0.46
C TYR A 15 -16.76 6.09 -0.85
N ILE A 16 -16.78 6.58 -2.09
CA ILE A 16 -15.72 7.46 -2.60
C ILE A 16 -15.79 8.85 -1.98
N PHE A 17 -17.00 9.35 -1.71
CA PHE A 17 -17.16 10.61 -0.97
C PHE A 17 -16.63 10.49 0.45
N LYS A 18 -16.84 9.36 1.15
CA LYS A 18 -16.21 9.12 2.46
C LYS A 18 -14.68 9.07 2.34
N GLN A 19 -14.15 8.49 1.27
CA GLN A 19 -12.71 8.50 1.04
C GLN A 19 -12.16 9.91 0.88
N VAL A 20 -12.75 10.70 -0.01
CA VAL A 20 -12.33 12.09 -0.29
C VAL A 20 -12.55 12.98 0.93
N PHE A 21 -13.75 13.03 1.49
CA PHE A 21 -14.08 13.99 2.55
C PHE A 21 -13.61 13.54 3.92
N VAL A 22 -13.95 12.32 4.34
CA VAL A 22 -13.67 11.88 5.72
C VAL A 22 -12.20 11.53 5.89
N ARG A 23 -11.59 10.85 4.91
CA ARG A 23 -10.23 10.31 5.07
C ARG A 23 -9.14 11.24 4.55
N VAL A 24 -9.35 11.91 3.41
CA VAL A 24 -8.37 12.88 2.86
C VAL A 24 -8.59 14.29 3.44
N ILE A 25 -9.77 14.89 3.25
CA ILE A 25 -10.06 16.29 3.64
C ILE A 25 -10.33 16.46 5.15
N LYS A 26 -10.64 15.36 5.87
CA LYS A 26 -10.97 15.31 7.31
C LYS A 26 -12.25 16.05 7.71
N VAL A 27 -13.29 15.98 6.87
CA VAL A 27 -14.61 16.57 7.12
C VAL A 27 -15.72 15.52 6.90
N PRO A 28 -16.71 15.41 7.81
CA PRO A 28 -17.87 14.54 7.58
C PRO A 28 -18.67 14.98 6.36
N VAL A 29 -19.21 14.02 5.61
CA VAL A 29 -20.05 14.25 4.42
C VAL A 29 -21.40 13.58 4.59
N GLU A 30 -22.46 14.28 4.19
CA GLU A 30 -23.84 13.81 4.18
C GLU A 30 -24.49 14.08 2.82
N PHE A 31 -25.54 13.33 2.51
CA PHE A 31 -26.23 13.41 1.23
C PHE A 31 -27.70 13.78 1.45
N THR A 32 -28.22 14.61 0.55
CA THR A 32 -29.65 14.89 0.47
C THR A 32 -30.16 14.68 -0.95
N LEU A 33 -31.39 14.19 -1.06
CA LEU A 33 -32.14 14.10 -2.31
C LEU A 33 -33.11 15.28 -2.47
N GLU A 34 -33.30 16.07 -1.41
CA GLU A 34 -34.29 17.14 -1.33
C GLU A 34 -33.64 18.49 -1.62
N ILE A 35 -34.13 19.16 -2.67
CA ILE A 35 -33.64 20.49 -3.04
C ILE A 35 -33.92 21.51 -1.92
N SER A 36 -35.05 21.37 -1.21
CA SER A 36 -35.42 22.25 -0.10
C SER A 36 -34.42 22.19 1.06
N GLU A 37 -33.98 20.98 1.44
CA GLU A 37 -32.94 20.76 2.45
C GLU A 37 -31.60 21.34 2.00
N PHE A 38 -31.22 21.08 0.73
CA PHE A 38 -30.01 21.64 0.15
C PHE A 38 -30.02 23.18 0.19
N ILE A 39 -31.13 23.83 -0.16
CA ILE A 39 -31.26 25.29 -0.12
C ILE A 39 -31.17 25.81 1.31
N ALA A 40 -31.86 25.16 2.26
CA ALA A 40 -31.90 25.56 3.67
C ALA A 40 -30.54 25.43 4.40
N HIS A 41 -29.66 24.52 3.95
CA HIS A 41 -28.36 24.32 4.57
C HIS A 41 -27.43 25.54 4.42
N THR A 42 -26.92 26.08 5.53
CA THR A 42 -26.08 27.29 5.54
C THR A 42 -24.57 27.01 5.52
N GLY A 43 -24.16 25.78 5.82
CA GLY A 43 -22.76 25.36 5.82
C GLY A 43 -22.23 24.99 4.42
N PRO A 44 -21.00 24.43 4.36
CA PRO A 44 -20.42 23.95 3.12
C PRO A 44 -21.33 22.94 2.41
N LYS A 45 -21.68 23.27 1.17
CA LYS A 45 -22.55 22.43 0.33
C LYS A 45 -22.22 22.54 -1.14
N PHE A 46 -22.48 21.47 -1.88
CA PHE A 46 -22.33 21.43 -3.34
C PHE A 46 -23.27 20.39 -3.96
N SER A 47 -23.50 20.46 -5.27
CA SER A 47 -24.34 19.49 -5.98
C SER A 47 -23.50 18.51 -6.80
N TYR A 48 -23.91 17.24 -6.78
CA TYR A 48 -23.36 16.16 -7.58
C TYR A 48 -24.47 15.47 -8.38
N SER A 49 -24.66 15.93 -9.61
CA SER A 49 -25.81 15.59 -10.47
C SER A 49 -25.49 15.84 -11.95
N LYS A 50 -26.44 15.55 -12.85
CA LYS A 50 -26.26 15.82 -14.30
C LYS A 50 -26.30 17.29 -14.69
N LYS A 51 -27.03 18.11 -13.91
CA LYS A 51 -27.21 19.55 -14.10
C LYS A 51 -27.07 20.25 -12.75
N ALA A 52 -26.55 21.47 -12.77
CA ALA A 52 -26.53 22.37 -11.63
C ALA A 52 -27.96 22.77 -11.23
N LEU A 53 -28.15 23.08 -9.95
CA LEU A 53 -29.40 23.62 -9.40
C LEU A 53 -29.46 25.16 -9.54
N GLY A 54 -28.31 25.81 -9.64
CA GLY A 54 -28.15 27.26 -9.76
C GLY A 54 -26.68 27.64 -9.79
N ASN A 55 -26.29 28.57 -8.90
CA ASN A 55 -24.93 29.14 -8.82
C ASN A 55 -24.07 28.50 -7.70
N GLU A 56 -24.41 27.30 -7.25
CA GLU A 56 -23.61 26.53 -6.30
C GLU A 56 -22.34 25.96 -6.93
N ILE A 57 -21.44 25.41 -6.10
CA ILE A 57 -20.40 24.53 -6.62
C ILE A 57 -21.08 23.28 -7.16
N HIS A 58 -20.88 22.99 -8.45
CA HIS A 58 -21.47 21.84 -9.12
C HIS A 58 -20.38 20.94 -9.71
N VAL A 59 -20.42 19.66 -9.36
CA VAL A 59 -19.63 18.62 -10.04
C VAL A 59 -20.59 17.78 -10.86
N ARG A 60 -20.43 17.80 -12.17
CA ARG A 60 -21.28 17.02 -13.06
C ARG A 60 -20.97 15.53 -12.89
N SER A 61 -22.01 14.73 -12.72
CA SER A 61 -21.85 13.32 -12.37
C SER A 61 -21.69 12.40 -13.59
N HIS A 62 -20.75 11.47 -13.51
CA HIS A 62 -20.53 10.35 -14.42
C HIS A 62 -21.39 9.15 -13.99
N GLU A 63 -21.79 8.29 -14.95
CA GLU A 63 -22.67 7.15 -14.66
C GLU A 63 -22.02 6.08 -13.76
N LEU A 64 -20.69 5.96 -13.81
CA LEU A 64 -19.92 4.99 -13.03
C LEU A 64 -20.32 4.87 -11.55
N LEU A 65 -20.63 5.99 -10.88
CA LEU A 65 -21.03 5.97 -9.47
C LEU A 65 -22.47 5.51 -9.25
N PHE A 66 -23.30 5.43 -10.29
CA PHE A 66 -24.71 5.03 -10.23
C PHE A 66 -24.98 3.64 -10.82
N GLU A 67 -24.00 3.09 -11.52
CA GLU A 67 -23.99 1.73 -12.08
C GLU A 67 -23.74 0.65 -11.02
N GLN A 68 -24.04 -0.60 -11.39
CA GLN A 68 -23.67 -1.82 -10.67
C GLN A 68 -22.92 -2.75 -11.60
N GLY A 69 -22.04 -3.57 -11.05
CA GLY A 69 -21.26 -4.54 -11.79
C GLY A 69 -20.11 -3.91 -12.58
N ILE A 70 -19.44 -4.75 -13.35
CA ILE A 70 -18.15 -4.44 -13.96
C ILE A 70 -18.33 -4.42 -15.47
N ASN A 71 -18.14 -3.24 -16.04
CA ASN A 71 -18.28 -2.98 -17.47
C ASN A 71 -16.99 -2.37 -17.99
N ASP A 72 -16.71 -2.56 -19.27
CA ASP A 72 -15.58 -1.87 -19.89
C ASP A 72 -15.85 -0.36 -19.94
N ILE A 73 -14.82 0.44 -19.64
CA ILE A 73 -14.93 1.90 -19.55
C ILE A 73 -13.82 2.53 -20.40
N SER A 74 -14.21 3.27 -21.42
CA SER A 74 -13.28 4.07 -22.19
C SER A 74 -12.82 5.28 -21.39
N ILE A 75 -11.50 5.36 -21.15
CA ILE A 75 -10.87 6.48 -20.45
C ILE A 75 -10.15 7.36 -21.46
N ASN A 76 -10.55 8.63 -21.49
CA ASN A 76 -9.87 9.68 -22.24
C ASN A 76 -9.18 10.61 -21.25
N MET A 77 -7.85 10.66 -21.33
CA MET A 77 -7.05 11.51 -20.47
C MET A 77 -7.13 12.97 -20.88
N SER A 78 -7.00 13.84 -19.88
CA SER A 78 -6.95 15.29 -20.00
C SER A 78 -6.10 15.84 -18.84
N SER A 79 -6.11 17.15 -18.65
CA SER A 79 -5.44 17.80 -17.53
C SER A 79 -6.29 18.89 -16.90
N TRP A 80 -6.19 19.01 -15.59
CA TRP A 80 -6.78 20.09 -14.80
C TRP A 80 -5.68 20.73 -13.96
N ASN A 81 -5.33 21.99 -14.27
CA ASN A 81 -4.21 22.69 -13.65
C ASN A 81 -2.89 21.88 -13.73
N GLU A 82 -2.57 21.34 -14.91
CA GLU A 82 -1.38 20.50 -15.16
C GLU A 82 -1.37 19.16 -14.40
N ILE A 83 -2.47 18.81 -13.74
CA ILE A 83 -2.67 17.52 -13.10
C ILE A 83 -3.44 16.61 -14.07
N PRO A 84 -2.94 15.40 -14.40
CA PRO A 84 -3.70 14.44 -15.20
C PRO A 84 -5.10 14.22 -14.62
N CYS A 85 -6.11 14.12 -15.47
CA CYS A 85 -7.48 13.80 -15.10
C CYS A 85 -8.21 13.07 -16.23
N PHE A 86 -9.36 12.48 -15.92
CA PHE A 86 -10.23 11.81 -16.90
C PHE A 86 -11.68 11.90 -16.45
N PHE A 87 -12.61 11.44 -17.29
CA PHE A 87 -14.06 11.69 -17.15
C PHE A 87 -14.43 13.19 -17.24
N MET A 88 -13.81 13.89 -18.19
CA MET A 88 -14.18 15.25 -18.58
C MET A 88 -15.65 15.30 -19.01
N ASN A 89 -16.44 16.16 -18.37
CA ASN A 89 -17.88 16.23 -18.64
C ASN A 89 -18.48 17.64 -18.43
N ASN A 90 -17.69 18.60 -17.96
CA ASN A 90 -18.15 19.98 -17.75
C ASN A 90 -17.03 21.01 -18.00
N PRO A 91 -16.49 21.15 -19.23
CA PRO A 91 -15.29 21.96 -19.48
C PRO A 91 -15.37 23.43 -19.03
N GLN A 92 -16.57 24.00 -18.97
CA GLN A 92 -16.82 25.39 -18.53
C GLN A 92 -17.09 25.51 -17.02
N GLY A 93 -17.21 24.39 -16.31
CA GLY A 93 -17.42 24.37 -14.87
C GLY A 93 -16.16 24.71 -14.09
N VAL A 94 -16.34 25.09 -12.82
CA VAL A 94 -15.23 25.28 -11.86
C VAL A 94 -14.36 24.00 -11.75
N ILE A 95 -15.01 22.85 -11.94
CA ILE A 95 -14.38 21.53 -11.96
C ILE A 95 -14.78 20.87 -13.29
N PRO A 96 -13.81 20.60 -14.19
CA PRO A 96 -14.14 20.25 -15.56
C PRO A 96 -14.42 18.75 -15.80
N PHE A 97 -14.18 17.92 -14.79
CA PHE A 97 -14.35 16.46 -14.82
C PHE A 97 -15.02 15.95 -13.55
N ASP A 98 -15.47 14.70 -13.60
CA ASP A 98 -15.95 14.03 -12.40
C ASP A 98 -14.81 13.43 -11.57
N LEU A 99 -14.30 14.25 -10.63
CA LEU A 99 -13.23 13.83 -9.73
C LEU A 99 -13.63 12.64 -8.84
N PHE A 100 -14.90 12.48 -8.51
CA PHE A 100 -15.36 11.40 -7.63
C PHE A 100 -15.42 10.08 -8.39
N ALA A 101 -15.94 10.07 -9.61
CA ALA A 101 -15.90 8.89 -10.46
C ALA A 101 -14.46 8.49 -10.81
N ALA A 102 -13.61 9.45 -11.16
CA ALA A 102 -12.20 9.19 -11.46
C ALA A 102 -11.46 8.61 -10.24
N SER A 103 -11.71 9.18 -9.05
CA SER A 103 -11.14 8.67 -7.80
C SER A 103 -11.65 7.25 -7.47
N PHE A 104 -12.93 6.98 -7.71
CA PHE A 104 -13.51 5.65 -7.48
C PHE A 104 -12.86 4.61 -8.37
N TYR A 105 -12.69 4.90 -9.65
CA TYR A 105 -12.03 4.01 -10.61
C TYR A 105 -10.62 3.61 -10.12
N LEU A 106 -9.81 4.59 -9.69
CA LEU A 106 -8.44 4.35 -9.22
C LEU A 106 -8.39 3.60 -7.88
N ILE A 107 -9.24 3.98 -6.92
CA ILE A 107 -9.20 3.41 -5.56
C ILE A 107 -9.84 2.02 -5.48
N SER A 108 -10.92 1.77 -6.22
CA SER A 108 -11.51 0.43 -6.31
C SER A 108 -10.64 -0.56 -7.08
N ARG A 109 -9.56 -0.07 -7.71
CA ARG A 109 -8.72 -0.85 -8.64
C ARG A 109 -9.56 -1.48 -9.75
N TYR A 110 -10.50 -0.70 -10.29
CA TYR A 110 -11.48 -1.16 -11.27
C TYR A 110 -10.84 -1.89 -12.46
N GLU A 111 -9.68 -1.40 -12.92
CA GLU A 111 -8.88 -2.02 -14.00
C GLU A 111 -8.42 -3.46 -13.71
N GLU A 112 -8.29 -3.86 -12.45
CA GLU A 112 -7.87 -5.21 -12.07
C GLU A 112 -9.02 -6.23 -12.10
N TYR A 113 -10.25 -5.78 -12.32
CA TYR A 113 -11.41 -6.65 -12.54
C TYR A 113 -11.71 -6.85 -14.03
N LEU A 114 -11.09 -6.04 -14.89
CA LEU A 114 -11.17 -6.20 -16.34
C LEU A 114 -10.11 -7.23 -16.81
N PRO A 115 -10.22 -7.77 -18.03
CA PRO A 115 -9.18 -8.65 -18.56
C PRO A 115 -7.82 -7.92 -18.68
N PHE A 116 -6.75 -8.50 -18.13
CA PHE A 116 -5.38 -7.99 -18.23
C PHE A 116 -4.37 -9.13 -18.34
N VAL A 117 -3.15 -8.81 -18.77
CA VAL A 117 -2.05 -9.78 -18.83
C VAL A 117 -1.31 -9.81 -17.48
N GLN A 118 -1.37 -10.96 -16.81
CA GLN A 118 -0.66 -11.19 -15.55
C GLN A 118 0.86 -11.31 -15.76
N ASP A 119 1.62 -10.93 -14.74
CA ASP A 119 3.06 -11.23 -14.72
C ASP A 119 3.35 -12.68 -14.31
N THR A 120 4.65 -13.04 -14.26
CA THR A 120 5.09 -14.40 -13.91
C THR A 120 4.72 -14.87 -12.51
N ASN A 121 4.28 -13.97 -11.63
CA ASN A 121 3.79 -14.28 -10.28
C ASN A 121 2.26 -14.14 -10.17
N GLU A 122 1.56 -14.07 -11.30
CA GLU A 122 0.10 -13.93 -11.38
C GLU A 122 -0.40 -12.60 -10.79
N ARG A 123 0.42 -11.55 -10.87
CA ARG A 123 0.10 -10.21 -10.35
C ARG A 123 -0.41 -9.31 -11.46
N PHE A 124 -1.13 -8.26 -11.08
CA PHE A 124 -1.38 -7.12 -11.96
C PHE A 124 -0.10 -6.28 -12.11
N PRO A 125 0.55 -6.25 -13.29
CA PRO A 125 1.78 -5.50 -13.48
C PRO A 125 1.50 -4.00 -13.65
N ALA A 126 2.47 -3.16 -13.27
CA ALA A 126 2.33 -1.70 -13.42
C ALA A 126 2.08 -1.29 -14.87
N THR A 127 2.70 -1.96 -15.84
CA THR A 127 2.57 -1.67 -17.28
C THR A 127 1.14 -1.79 -17.82
N GLU A 128 0.29 -2.58 -17.16
CA GLU A 128 -1.12 -2.71 -17.52
C GLU A 128 -1.98 -1.57 -16.94
N SER A 129 -1.49 -0.88 -15.91
CA SER A 129 -2.20 0.21 -15.25
C SER A 129 -2.33 1.46 -16.11
N LEU A 130 -3.47 2.14 -16.00
CA LEU A 130 -3.66 3.50 -16.53
C LEU A 130 -2.56 4.44 -16.02
N ALA A 131 -2.19 4.32 -14.74
CA ALA A 131 -1.21 5.18 -14.10
C ALA A 131 0.19 5.08 -14.71
N TYR A 132 0.60 3.89 -15.15
CA TYR A 132 1.87 3.70 -15.85
C TYR A 132 1.79 4.23 -17.28
N LYS A 133 0.74 3.84 -18.02
CA LYS A 133 0.52 4.21 -19.43
C LYS A 133 0.51 5.73 -19.62
N GLU A 134 -0.03 6.45 -18.64
CA GLU A 134 -0.20 7.90 -18.66
C GLU A 134 0.80 8.65 -17.77
N GLY A 135 1.81 7.95 -17.22
CA GLY A 135 2.96 8.58 -16.55
C GLY A 135 2.66 9.29 -15.23
N PHE A 136 1.67 8.83 -14.44
CA PHE A 136 1.31 9.44 -13.16
C PHE A 136 1.50 8.54 -11.92
N LEU A 137 2.20 7.41 -12.06
CA LEU A 137 2.48 6.49 -10.96
C LEU A 137 3.04 7.14 -9.70
N GLN A 138 3.96 8.09 -9.85
CA GLN A 138 4.66 8.73 -8.73
C GLN A 138 3.82 9.83 -8.05
N ARG A 139 2.55 10.02 -8.42
CA ARG A 139 1.69 11.08 -7.90
C ARG A 139 0.50 10.48 -7.14
N PRO A 140 0.21 10.91 -5.90
CA PRO A 140 -1.00 10.49 -5.19
C PRO A 140 -2.21 11.28 -5.73
N LEU A 141 -2.58 10.99 -6.98
CA LEU A 141 -3.49 11.78 -7.79
C LEU A 141 -4.85 12.05 -7.11
N VAL A 142 -5.40 11.04 -6.42
CA VAL A 142 -6.67 11.17 -5.69
C VAL A 142 -6.55 12.17 -4.53
N ASP A 143 -5.42 12.15 -3.81
CA ASP A 143 -5.16 13.12 -2.74
C ASP A 143 -5.01 14.54 -3.30
N ILE A 144 -4.32 14.68 -4.44
CA ILE A 144 -4.14 15.97 -5.11
C ILE A 144 -5.49 16.56 -5.51
N TRP A 145 -6.34 15.80 -6.21
CA TRP A 145 -7.67 16.27 -6.62
C TRP A 145 -8.55 16.63 -5.43
N ALA A 146 -8.53 15.82 -4.36
CA ALA A 146 -9.29 16.09 -3.15
C ALA A 146 -8.85 17.42 -2.48
N LEU A 147 -7.55 17.72 -2.46
CA LEU A 147 -7.05 18.97 -1.90
C LEU A 147 -7.34 20.19 -2.80
N GLN A 148 -7.25 20.04 -4.12
CA GLN A 148 -7.72 21.08 -5.06
C GLN A 148 -9.21 21.37 -4.87
N PHE A 149 -10.03 20.33 -4.68
CA PHE A 149 -11.45 20.49 -4.36
C PHE A 149 -11.67 21.18 -3.01
N LYS A 150 -10.88 20.84 -1.99
CA LYS A 150 -10.89 21.51 -0.67
C LYS A 150 -10.63 23.01 -0.81
N GLU A 151 -9.67 23.42 -1.65
CA GLU A 151 -9.38 24.84 -1.88
C GLU A 151 -10.57 25.59 -2.51
N ILE A 152 -11.28 24.96 -3.45
CA ILE A 152 -12.48 25.52 -4.07
C ILE A 152 -13.59 25.69 -3.02
N LEU A 153 -13.80 24.69 -2.17
CA LEU A 153 -14.75 24.78 -1.06
C LEU A 153 -14.37 25.88 -0.07
N ALA A 154 -13.09 25.97 0.32
CA ALA A 154 -12.62 26.98 1.28
C ALA A 154 -12.80 28.41 0.75
N LYS A 155 -12.62 28.64 -0.56
CA LYS A 155 -12.91 29.93 -1.19
C LYS A 155 -14.38 30.30 -1.15
N LYS A 156 -15.29 29.32 -1.31
CA LYS A 156 -16.75 29.56 -1.29
C LYS A 156 -17.31 29.67 0.13
N PHE A 157 -16.70 28.97 1.09
CA PHE A 157 -17.13 28.91 2.48
C PHE A 157 -15.98 29.33 3.42
N PRO A 158 -15.60 30.62 3.43
CA PRO A 158 -14.41 31.11 4.15
C PRO A 158 -14.51 30.96 5.67
N ASP A 159 -15.73 30.95 6.23
CA ASP A 159 -15.96 30.78 7.67
C ASP A 159 -15.76 29.33 8.14
N PHE A 160 -15.72 28.36 7.22
CA PHE A 160 -15.57 26.96 7.56
C PHE A 160 -14.09 26.57 7.74
N LYS A 161 -13.71 26.23 8.97
CA LYS A 161 -12.35 25.80 9.30
C LYS A 161 -12.16 24.31 9.01
N PHE A 162 -11.45 24.00 7.93
CA PHE A 162 -11.04 22.64 7.63
C PHE A 162 -9.94 22.18 8.60
N LYS A 163 -10.02 20.91 9.02
CA LYS A 163 -8.91 20.29 9.75
C LYS A 163 -7.72 20.10 8.83
N GLU A 164 -6.53 20.23 9.40
CA GLU A 164 -5.28 19.92 8.73
C GLU A 164 -4.89 18.47 8.98
N ARG A 165 -4.45 17.79 7.92
CA ARG A 165 -3.81 16.48 8.01
C ARG A 165 -2.31 16.69 8.21
N LYS A 166 -1.66 15.73 8.85
CA LYS A 166 -0.21 15.75 9.08
C LYS A 166 0.44 14.70 8.22
N PHE A 167 1.61 15.03 7.68
CA PHE A 167 2.47 14.07 7.04
C PHE A 167 2.91 12.98 8.03
N GLU A 168 2.77 11.72 7.64
CA GLU A 168 3.10 10.55 8.44
C GLU A 168 4.02 9.62 7.66
N ILE A 169 4.87 8.88 8.36
CA ILE A 169 5.69 7.81 7.78
C ILE A 169 5.35 6.50 8.49
N ILE A 170 5.12 5.44 7.73
CA ILE A 170 5.03 4.06 8.25
C ILE A 170 6.15 3.26 7.61
N SER A 171 7.07 2.75 8.44
CA SER A 171 8.10 1.82 8.00
C SER A 171 7.56 0.40 8.12
N THR A 172 7.70 -0.39 7.06
CA THR A 172 7.30 -1.79 7.10
C THR A 172 8.42 -2.69 6.65
N ILE A 173 8.61 -3.80 7.36
CA ILE A 173 9.72 -4.72 7.16
C ILE A 173 9.19 -6.13 6.90
N ASP A 174 9.54 -6.70 5.76
CA ASP A 174 9.24 -8.08 5.41
C ASP A 174 10.40 -8.99 5.84
N VAL A 175 10.05 -10.10 6.48
CA VAL A 175 11.02 -11.08 7.00
C VAL A 175 10.82 -12.40 6.27
N ASP A 176 11.35 -12.44 5.05
CA ASP A 176 11.36 -13.64 4.20
C ASP A 176 12.36 -14.69 4.71
N ASN A 177 13.50 -14.21 5.21
CA ASN A 177 14.55 -15.03 5.78
C ASN A 177 15.09 -14.38 7.04
N VAL A 178 14.96 -15.10 8.16
CA VAL A 178 15.44 -14.62 9.46
C VAL A 178 16.95 -14.73 9.58
N PHE A 179 17.52 -15.77 8.97
CA PHE A 179 18.94 -16.09 9.04
C PHE A 179 19.49 -16.27 7.63
N ALA A 180 20.69 -15.78 7.36
CA ALA A 180 21.42 -16.13 6.15
C ALA A 180 21.99 -17.55 6.26
N TYR A 181 22.55 -17.90 7.43
CA TYR A 181 23.34 -19.11 7.64
C TYR A 181 22.92 -19.91 8.88
N LYS A 182 22.69 -19.23 10.01
CA LYS A 182 22.31 -19.87 11.28
C LYS A 182 20.99 -20.62 11.11
N HIS A 183 20.83 -21.72 11.84
CA HIS A 183 19.59 -22.49 11.92
C HIS A 183 19.04 -23.08 10.61
N LYS A 184 19.73 -22.95 9.46
CA LYS A 184 19.34 -23.57 8.17
C LYS A 184 19.65 -25.06 8.06
N GLY A 185 20.29 -25.66 9.06
CA GLY A 185 20.68 -27.07 9.06
C GLY A 185 21.93 -27.35 8.22
N PHE A 186 22.42 -28.59 8.30
CA PHE A 186 23.69 -29.00 7.69
C PHE A 186 23.63 -29.03 6.17
N VAL A 187 22.62 -29.68 5.58
CA VAL A 187 22.49 -29.86 4.13
C VAL A 187 22.45 -28.54 3.37
N ARG A 188 21.67 -27.56 3.85
CA ARG A 188 21.59 -26.22 3.24
C ARG A 188 22.91 -25.46 3.33
N ASN A 189 23.65 -25.61 4.43
CA ASN A 189 24.96 -24.98 4.56
C ASN A 189 26.02 -25.65 3.69
N LEU A 190 26.01 -26.99 3.58
CA LEU A 190 26.90 -27.71 2.67
C LEU A 190 26.65 -27.33 1.21
N GLY A 191 25.39 -27.33 0.77
CA GLY A 191 25.03 -26.87 -0.57
C GLY A 191 25.41 -25.40 -0.80
N GLY A 192 25.27 -24.56 0.23
CA GLY A 192 25.76 -23.18 0.23
C GLY A 192 27.27 -23.08 0.03
N PHE A 193 28.07 -23.86 0.77
CA PHE A 193 29.52 -23.94 0.59
C PHE A 193 29.91 -24.39 -0.83
N CYS A 194 29.27 -25.44 -1.36
CA CYS A 194 29.52 -25.89 -2.73
C CYS A 194 29.21 -24.78 -3.74
N LYS A 195 28.05 -24.13 -3.63
CA LYS A 195 27.67 -23.02 -4.51
C LYS A 195 28.67 -21.87 -4.42
N ASP A 196 29.00 -21.42 -3.21
CA ASP A 196 29.90 -20.28 -3.00
C ASP A 196 31.32 -20.60 -3.52
N PHE A 197 31.79 -21.85 -3.39
CA PHE A 197 33.05 -22.32 -3.96
C PHE A 197 33.04 -22.32 -5.50
N PHE A 198 32.06 -22.94 -6.14
CA PHE A 198 31.98 -23.02 -7.61
C PHE A 198 31.66 -21.67 -8.27
N THR A 199 31.06 -20.73 -7.53
CA THR A 199 30.81 -19.35 -8.01
C THR A 199 31.91 -18.37 -7.61
N LEU A 200 33.01 -18.86 -7.02
CA LEU A 200 34.18 -18.06 -6.60
C LEU A 200 33.85 -16.91 -5.63
N LYS A 201 32.77 -17.03 -4.86
CA LYS A 201 32.35 -16.05 -3.85
C LYS A 201 33.06 -16.28 -2.52
N ILE A 202 34.38 -16.09 -2.51
CA ILE A 202 35.26 -16.35 -1.36
C ILE A 202 34.81 -15.58 -0.11
N GLY A 203 34.37 -14.33 -0.26
CA GLY A 203 33.86 -13.52 0.84
C GLY A 203 32.68 -14.18 1.57
N ARG A 204 31.71 -14.73 0.83
CA ARG A 204 30.56 -15.45 1.40
C ARG A 204 30.94 -16.76 2.07
N LEU A 205 31.96 -17.45 1.56
CA LEU A 205 32.47 -18.68 2.16
C LEU A 205 33.11 -18.40 3.53
N ILE A 206 33.93 -17.35 3.61
CA ILE A 206 34.54 -16.90 4.87
C ILE A 206 33.45 -16.44 5.84
N GLU A 207 32.51 -15.60 5.40
CA GLU A 207 31.40 -15.12 6.23
C GLU A 207 30.57 -16.27 6.79
N ARG A 208 30.14 -17.21 5.94
CA ARG A 208 29.41 -18.42 6.37
C ARG A 208 30.19 -19.19 7.44
N THR A 209 31.49 -19.39 7.24
CA THR A 209 32.35 -20.10 8.19
C THR A 209 32.40 -19.39 9.54
N LEU A 210 32.68 -18.08 9.54
CA LEU A 210 32.74 -17.28 10.77
C LEU A 210 31.41 -17.25 11.51
N VAL A 211 30.28 -17.16 10.79
CA VAL A 211 28.94 -17.15 11.39
C VAL A 211 28.60 -18.51 12.00
N LEU A 212 28.90 -19.62 11.30
CA LEU A 212 28.65 -20.97 11.82
C LEU A 212 29.54 -21.31 13.03
N LEU A 213 30.76 -20.79 13.05
CA LEU A 213 31.68 -20.87 14.21
C LEU A 213 31.33 -19.88 15.34
N ARG A 214 30.29 -19.05 15.17
CA ARG A 214 29.86 -18.00 16.11
C ARG A 214 30.91 -16.92 16.38
N LEU A 215 31.86 -16.74 15.46
CA LEU A 215 32.87 -15.68 15.49
C LEU A 215 32.33 -14.36 14.88
N ARG A 216 31.18 -14.42 14.19
CA ARG A 216 30.48 -13.26 13.64
C ARG A 216 28.97 -13.41 13.78
N ASN A 217 28.26 -12.29 13.86
CA ASN A 217 26.79 -12.27 13.81
C ASN A 217 26.28 -12.67 12.43
N ASP A 218 25.08 -13.26 12.39
CA ASP A 218 24.46 -13.59 11.11
C ASP A 218 24.09 -12.27 10.41
N PRO A 219 24.42 -12.08 9.12
CA PRO A 219 24.21 -10.81 8.45
C PRO A 219 22.73 -10.40 8.36
N TYR A 220 21.79 -11.34 8.48
CA TYR A 220 20.35 -11.03 8.46
C TYR A 220 19.81 -10.60 9.83
N ASP A 221 20.63 -10.64 10.87
CA ASP A 221 20.30 -10.20 12.23
C ASP A 221 20.38 -8.67 12.36
N THR A 222 19.47 -7.97 11.67
CA THR A 222 19.40 -6.49 11.60
C THR A 222 18.31 -5.90 12.50
N PHE A 223 17.57 -6.76 13.20
CA PHE A 223 16.36 -6.44 13.96
C PHE A 223 16.57 -5.37 15.05
N ASN A 224 17.65 -5.50 15.82
CA ASN A 224 17.96 -4.55 16.91
C ASN A 224 18.24 -3.14 16.37
N GLU A 225 18.87 -3.04 15.20
CA GLU A 225 19.18 -1.76 14.58
C GLU A 225 17.88 -1.07 14.12
N ILE A 226 17.01 -1.83 13.45
CA ILE A 226 15.70 -1.35 13.01
C ILE A 226 14.86 -0.88 14.21
N ILE A 227 14.80 -1.66 15.30
CA ILE A 227 14.08 -1.27 16.51
C ILE A 227 14.68 -0.01 17.14
N SER A 228 16.01 0.08 17.21
CA SER A 228 16.68 1.24 17.80
C SER A 228 16.37 2.51 17.02
N LEU A 229 16.36 2.45 15.69
CA LEU A 229 15.97 3.56 14.82
C LEU A 229 14.48 3.91 14.98
N SER A 230 13.61 2.89 15.00
CA SER A 230 12.17 3.06 15.22
C SER A 230 11.89 3.81 16.51
N LYS A 231 12.53 3.41 17.62
CA LYS A 231 12.37 4.06 18.94
C LYS A 231 12.94 5.47 18.97
N SER A 232 14.15 5.68 18.45
CA SER A 232 14.82 6.98 18.52
C SER A 232 14.08 8.06 17.73
N LYS A 233 13.56 7.71 16.56
CA LYS A 233 12.81 8.62 15.68
C LYS A 233 11.28 8.54 15.86
N LYS A 234 10.78 7.70 16.78
CA LYS A 234 9.35 7.46 17.05
C LYS A 234 8.56 7.09 15.78
N ILE A 235 9.13 6.23 14.95
CA ILE A 235 8.56 5.78 13.68
C ILE A 235 7.57 4.64 13.95
N LYS A 236 6.39 4.70 13.32
CA LYS A 236 5.51 3.54 13.29
C LYS A 236 6.15 2.45 12.42
N THR A 237 6.55 1.34 13.05
CA THR A 237 7.21 0.21 12.38
C THR A 237 6.39 -1.07 12.51
N ILE A 238 6.23 -1.79 11.40
CA ILE A 238 5.50 -3.05 11.34
C ILE A 238 6.39 -4.13 10.71
N PHE A 239 6.53 -5.28 11.37
CA PHE A 239 7.22 -6.44 10.80
C PHE A 239 6.21 -7.47 10.31
N PHE A 240 6.38 -7.96 9.08
CA PHE A 240 5.60 -9.05 8.50
C PHE A 240 6.45 -10.32 8.46
N PHE A 241 6.02 -11.37 9.16
CA PHE A 241 6.79 -12.62 9.29
C PHE A 241 6.24 -13.75 8.42
N LEU A 242 7.14 -14.34 7.62
CA LEU A 242 6.86 -15.52 6.80
C LEU A 242 6.99 -16.81 7.63
N VAL A 243 5.86 -17.34 8.08
CA VAL A 243 5.79 -18.59 8.89
C VAL A 243 5.36 -19.82 8.10
N GLY A 244 5.28 -19.68 6.77
CA GLY A 244 4.94 -20.75 5.84
C GLY A 244 5.95 -21.89 5.82
N ASP A 245 5.52 -23.03 5.28
CA ASP A 245 6.38 -24.19 5.11
C ASP A 245 7.36 -23.97 3.94
N TYR A 246 8.53 -24.64 3.99
CA TYR A 246 9.58 -24.46 3.00
C TYR A 246 9.12 -24.84 1.59
N THR A 247 9.30 -23.95 0.62
CA THR A 247 9.02 -24.16 -0.81
C THR A 247 10.13 -23.57 -1.68
N THR A 248 9.98 -23.64 -3.01
CA THR A 248 10.88 -22.96 -3.96
C THR A 248 10.84 -21.44 -3.81
N TYR A 249 9.73 -20.88 -3.36
CA TYR A 249 9.54 -19.43 -3.16
C TYR A 249 9.76 -19.02 -1.70
N ASP A 250 9.34 -19.86 -0.75
CA ASP A 250 9.36 -19.57 0.68
C ASP A 250 10.51 -20.34 1.33
N THR A 251 11.66 -19.69 1.52
CA THR A 251 12.91 -20.41 1.87
C THR A 251 13.35 -20.22 3.32
N ASN A 252 12.49 -19.65 4.17
CA ASN A 252 12.78 -19.39 5.58
C ASN A 252 13.09 -20.68 6.37
N VAL A 253 13.54 -20.52 7.61
CA VAL A 253 13.60 -21.63 8.57
C VAL A 253 12.18 -22.01 9.03
N SER A 254 11.97 -23.26 9.42
CA SER A 254 10.66 -23.72 9.90
C SER A 254 10.19 -22.89 11.11
N SER A 255 8.90 -22.55 11.14
CA SER A 255 8.25 -21.87 12.27
C SER A 255 8.24 -22.68 13.57
N SER A 256 8.60 -23.96 13.54
CA SER A 256 8.86 -24.77 14.75
C SER A 256 10.22 -24.48 15.39
N ASN A 257 11.12 -23.79 14.70
CA ASN A 257 12.45 -23.47 15.21
C ASN A 257 12.37 -22.51 16.40
N ASN A 258 12.93 -22.90 17.54
CA ASN A 258 12.87 -22.11 18.77
C ASN A 258 13.51 -20.72 18.65
N ALA A 259 14.63 -20.59 17.94
CA ALA A 259 15.27 -19.29 17.75
C ALA A 259 14.38 -18.34 16.93
N TYR A 260 13.72 -18.86 15.90
CA TYR A 260 12.79 -18.06 15.11
C TYR A 260 11.56 -17.65 15.93
N ARG A 261 10.94 -18.59 16.67
CA ARG A 261 9.79 -18.28 17.54
C ARG A 261 10.15 -17.24 18.61
N SER A 262 11.31 -17.38 19.24
CA SER A 262 11.79 -16.41 20.24
C SER A 262 12.03 -15.03 19.64
N LEU A 263 12.55 -14.96 18.40
CA LEU A 263 12.70 -13.69 17.70
C LEU A 263 11.35 -13.02 17.41
N ILE A 264 10.38 -13.75 16.85
CA ILE A 264 9.06 -13.17 16.56
C ILE A 264 8.44 -12.61 17.85
N LYS A 265 8.51 -13.37 18.95
CA LYS A 265 8.03 -12.94 20.27
C LYS A 265 8.73 -11.67 20.73
N SER A 266 10.07 -11.61 20.67
CA SER A 266 10.80 -10.44 21.11
C SER A 266 10.52 -9.21 20.25
N MET A 267 10.25 -9.39 18.96
CA MET A 267 9.84 -8.27 18.09
C MET A 267 8.45 -7.76 18.46
N ALA A 268 7.51 -8.67 18.78
CA ALA A 268 6.16 -8.30 19.20
C ALA A 268 6.12 -7.47 20.51
N ASP A 269 7.18 -7.53 21.35
CA ASP A 269 7.31 -6.70 22.55
C ASP A 269 7.66 -5.22 22.24
N TYR A 270 8.17 -4.92 21.04
CA TYR A 270 8.69 -3.59 20.69
C TYR A 270 7.98 -2.91 19.53
N VAL A 271 7.47 -3.68 18.57
CA VAL A 271 6.89 -3.19 17.31
C VAL A 271 5.66 -4.00 16.94
N GLU A 272 4.86 -3.47 16.02
CA GLU A 272 3.70 -4.19 15.52
C GLU A 272 4.14 -5.38 14.64
N VAL A 273 3.42 -6.49 14.76
CA VAL A 273 3.66 -7.71 13.98
C VAL A 273 2.45 -8.03 13.11
N GLY A 274 2.71 -8.41 11.88
CA GLY A 274 1.72 -8.88 10.91
C GLY A 274 2.12 -10.22 10.28
N LEU A 275 1.13 -10.85 9.66
CA LEU A 275 1.30 -12.07 8.89
C LEU A 275 1.91 -11.74 7.51
N HIS A 276 2.92 -12.49 7.09
CA HIS A 276 3.39 -12.51 5.71
C HIS A 276 2.96 -13.83 5.05
N PRO A 277 1.74 -13.95 4.49
CA PRO A 277 1.27 -15.21 3.93
C PRO A 277 2.19 -15.69 2.81
N SER A 278 2.51 -16.99 2.84
CA SER A 278 3.44 -17.60 1.89
C SER A 278 2.92 -17.62 0.45
N TYR A 279 3.82 -17.85 -0.50
CA TYR A 279 3.55 -17.73 -1.93
C TYR A 279 2.27 -18.44 -2.39
N TYR A 280 2.01 -19.64 -1.87
CA TYR A 280 0.88 -20.48 -2.30
C TYR A 280 -0.44 -20.20 -1.57
N THR A 281 -0.47 -19.29 -0.60
CA THR A 281 -1.70 -18.93 0.13
C THR A 281 -2.73 -18.20 -0.73
N MET A 282 -2.29 -17.47 -1.77
CA MET A 282 -3.16 -16.72 -2.68
C MET A 282 -4.29 -17.58 -3.28
N LYS A 283 -4.03 -18.88 -3.52
CA LYS A 283 -4.99 -19.84 -4.09
C LYS A 283 -5.45 -20.90 -3.08
N ASN A 284 -5.12 -20.73 -1.81
CA ASN A 284 -5.37 -21.75 -0.78
C ASN A 284 -5.68 -21.09 0.57
N SER A 285 -6.97 -20.85 0.81
CA SER A 285 -7.50 -20.23 2.03
C SER A 285 -7.23 -21.08 3.28
N ASP A 286 -7.27 -22.42 3.18
CA ASP A 286 -6.90 -23.32 4.28
C ASP A 286 -5.44 -23.15 4.70
N LYS A 287 -4.54 -22.96 3.73
CA LYS A 287 -3.12 -22.70 4.00
C LYS A 287 -2.95 -21.33 4.66
N LEU A 288 -3.63 -20.30 4.16
CA LEU A 288 -3.65 -18.97 4.77
C LEU A 288 -4.10 -19.04 6.24
N LYS A 289 -5.21 -19.74 6.51
CA LYS A 289 -5.74 -19.97 7.86
C LYS A 289 -4.74 -20.68 8.76
N LYS A 290 -4.08 -21.73 8.27
CA LYS A 290 -3.04 -22.45 9.01
C LYS A 290 -1.86 -21.55 9.35
N GLU A 291 -1.39 -20.74 8.41
CA GLU A 291 -0.26 -19.82 8.63
C GLU A 291 -0.62 -18.70 9.61
N LYS A 292 -1.82 -18.13 9.50
CA LYS A 292 -2.35 -17.18 10.47
C LYS A 292 -2.36 -17.77 11.88
N ASN A 293 -2.97 -18.95 12.06
CA ASN A 293 -3.04 -19.63 13.35
C ASN A 293 -1.64 -19.95 13.91
N LYS A 294 -0.69 -20.37 13.07
CA LYS A 294 0.70 -20.61 13.49
C LYS A 294 1.32 -19.34 14.06
N LEU A 295 1.18 -18.19 13.38
CA LEU A 295 1.75 -16.93 13.88
C LEU A 295 1.06 -16.49 15.17
N GLU A 296 -0.28 -16.54 15.23
CA GLU A 296 -1.06 -16.21 16.43
C GLU A 296 -0.63 -17.05 17.64
N GLN A 297 -0.36 -18.34 17.47
CA GLN A 297 0.17 -19.20 18.53
C GLN A 297 1.59 -18.85 18.97
N ILE A 298 2.41 -18.28 18.07
CA ILE A 298 3.77 -17.84 18.42
C ILE A 298 3.71 -16.58 19.28
N VAL A 299 2.90 -15.58 18.89
CA VAL A 299 2.83 -14.29 19.59
C VAL A 299 1.76 -14.23 20.69
N ASN A 300 0.86 -15.23 20.76
CA ASN A 300 -0.28 -15.28 21.68
C ASN A 300 -1.22 -14.07 21.57
N GLN A 301 -1.47 -13.60 20.35
CA GLN A 301 -2.40 -12.51 20.03
C GLN A 301 -3.02 -12.70 18.64
N PRO A 302 -4.25 -12.20 18.39
CA PRO A 302 -4.86 -12.25 17.06
C PRO A 302 -4.06 -11.48 16.01
N MET A 303 -4.00 -12.01 14.78
CA MET A 303 -3.31 -11.38 13.66
C MET A 303 -4.27 -10.60 12.77
N HIS A 304 -4.19 -9.28 12.87
CA HIS A 304 -5.06 -8.35 12.13
C HIS A 304 -4.42 -7.70 10.91
N LYS A 305 -3.10 -7.86 10.73
CA LYS A 305 -2.33 -7.24 9.64
C LYS A 305 -1.76 -8.31 8.74
N SER A 306 -1.85 -8.09 7.43
CA SER A 306 -1.29 -8.98 6.42
C SER A 306 -0.48 -8.21 5.38
N ARG A 307 0.53 -8.89 4.83
CA ARG A 307 1.17 -8.51 3.58
C ARG A 307 1.47 -9.76 2.77
N GLN A 308 0.98 -9.87 1.55
CA GLN A 308 1.19 -11.03 0.70
C GLN A 308 2.64 -11.12 0.25
N HIS A 309 3.27 -12.29 0.42
CA HIS A 309 4.60 -12.56 -0.13
C HIS A 309 4.57 -12.39 -1.66
N PHE A 310 5.62 -11.80 -2.22
CA PHE A 310 5.70 -11.35 -3.62
C PHE A 310 4.63 -10.32 -4.03
N LEU A 311 3.86 -9.73 -3.10
CA LEU A 311 2.74 -8.82 -3.37
C LEU A 311 1.64 -9.46 -4.25
N ARG A 312 1.44 -10.76 -4.07
CA ARG A 312 0.46 -11.55 -4.83
C ARG A 312 -0.95 -11.29 -4.32
N VAL A 313 -1.57 -10.26 -4.87
CA VAL A 313 -2.96 -9.90 -4.63
C VAL A 313 -3.77 -10.16 -5.90
N LYS A 314 -4.75 -11.04 -5.79
CA LYS A 314 -5.80 -11.25 -6.79
C LYS A 314 -7.11 -10.69 -6.24
N LEU A 315 -7.69 -9.70 -6.92
CA LEU A 315 -8.95 -9.10 -6.52
C LEU A 315 -10.14 -9.83 -7.17
N PRO A 316 -11.25 -10.04 -6.43
CA PRO A 316 -11.43 -9.72 -5.01
C PRO A 316 -10.94 -10.83 -4.04
N GLU A 317 -10.56 -12.01 -4.55
CA GLU A 317 -10.51 -13.23 -3.75
C GLU A 317 -9.46 -13.19 -2.63
N THR A 318 -8.30 -12.58 -2.85
CA THR A 318 -7.26 -12.47 -1.81
C THR A 318 -7.78 -11.66 -0.62
N TYR A 319 -8.51 -10.57 -0.87
CA TYR A 319 -9.03 -9.71 0.19
C TYR A 319 -10.25 -10.30 0.88
N GLN A 320 -11.13 -10.99 0.15
CA GLN A 320 -12.22 -11.77 0.75
C GLN A 320 -11.67 -12.84 1.71
N ASN A 321 -10.65 -13.61 1.29
CA ASN A 321 -10.00 -14.60 2.15
C ASN A 321 -9.37 -14.00 3.42
N LEU A 322 -8.87 -12.76 3.37
CA LEU A 322 -8.37 -12.05 4.54
C LEU A 322 -9.51 -11.63 5.48
N ILE A 323 -10.62 -11.13 4.92
CA ILE A 323 -11.82 -10.74 5.67
C ILE A 323 -12.43 -11.95 6.40
N ASP A 324 -12.54 -13.10 5.74
CA ASP A 324 -13.06 -14.35 6.31
C ASP A 324 -12.23 -14.86 7.50
N LEU A 325 -11.00 -14.34 7.66
CA LEU A 325 -10.08 -14.65 8.75
C LEU A 325 -9.92 -13.51 9.76
N ASP A 326 -10.81 -12.51 9.73
CA ASP A 326 -10.80 -11.34 10.62
C ASP A 326 -9.52 -10.48 10.53
N VAL A 327 -8.85 -10.51 9.37
CA VAL A 327 -7.76 -9.56 9.07
C VAL A 327 -8.39 -8.22 8.71
N THR A 328 -7.97 -7.15 9.40
CA THR A 328 -8.55 -5.81 9.23
C THR A 328 -7.65 -4.87 8.43
N GLU A 329 -6.37 -5.20 8.25
CA GLU A 329 -5.42 -4.40 7.48
C GLU A 329 -4.61 -5.24 6.49
N ASP A 330 -4.55 -4.79 5.23
CA ASP A 330 -3.61 -5.30 4.24
C ASP A 330 -2.63 -4.20 3.81
N HIS A 331 -1.36 -4.58 3.70
CA HIS A 331 -0.24 -3.70 3.37
C HIS A 331 0.46 -4.12 2.07
N SER A 332 -0.26 -4.80 1.17
CA SER A 332 0.26 -5.41 -0.07
C SER A 332 0.08 -4.53 -1.31
N MET A 333 -0.75 -3.49 -1.21
CA MET A 333 -1.12 -2.64 -2.35
C MET A 333 0.02 -1.71 -2.80
N GLY A 334 0.87 -2.24 -3.67
CA GLY A 334 1.92 -1.49 -4.38
C GLY A 334 2.39 -2.28 -5.60
N TYR A 335 3.41 -1.76 -6.28
CA TYR A 335 4.02 -2.42 -7.44
C TYR A 335 5.34 -3.07 -7.07
N ALA A 336 5.57 -4.27 -7.60
CA ALA A 336 6.80 -5.01 -7.34
C ALA A 336 8.01 -4.51 -8.13
N LYS A 337 7.79 -3.93 -9.31
CA LYS A 337 8.84 -3.56 -10.27
C LYS A 337 8.95 -2.04 -10.50
N GLU A 338 8.00 -1.27 -9.97
CA GLU A 338 7.93 0.17 -10.16
C GLU A 338 7.67 0.86 -8.82
N MET A 339 8.18 2.08 -8.68
CA MET A 339 7.84 2.96 -7.57
C MET A 339 6.58 3.75 -7.88
N GLY A 340 5.79 4.06 -6.85
CA GLY A 340 4.60 4.89 -6.97
C GLY A 340 3.37 4.28 -6.32
N PHE A 341 2.22 4.89 -6.57
CA PHE A 341 0.96 4.58 -5.90
C PHE A 341 0.09 3.72 -6.79
N ARG A 342 -0.03 2.42 -6.49
CA ARG A 342 -0.88 1.49 -7.23
C ARG A 342 -2.34 1.94 -7.28
N ALA A 343 -2.90 2.38 -6.15
CA ALA A 343 -4.26 2.94 -6.09
C ALA A 343 -4.31 4.47 -6.33
N SER A 344 -3.23 5.07 -6.84
CA SER A 344 -3.07 6.52 -7.06
C SER A 344 -3.42 7.39 -5.83
N THR A 345 -3.22 6.84 -4.64
CA THR A 345 -3.42 7.51 -3.35
C THR A 345 -2.33 7.08 -2.37
N CYS A 346 -1.95 8.02 -1.50
CA CYS A 346 -1.10 7.76 -0.34
C CYS A 346 -1.92 7.67 0.97
N THR A 347 -3.25 7.79 0.88
CA THR A 347 -4.14 7.72 2.04
C THR A 347 -4.75 6.34 2.16
N PRO A 348 -4.61 5.66 3.31
CA PRO A 348 -5.26 4.37 3.54
C PRO A 348 -6.77 4.43 3.28
N PHE A 349 -7.29 3.40 2.60
CA PHE A 349 -8.68 3.32 2.14
C PHE A 349 -9.28 1.96 2.49
N TYR A 350 -10.60 1.83 2.49
CA TYR A 350 -11.22 0.52 2.71
C TYR A 350 -11.38 -0.21 1.38
N PHE A 351 -11.19 -1.52 1.34
CA PHE A 351 -11.46 -2.30 0.15
C PHE A 351 -12.95 -2.22 -0.21
N TYR A 352 -13.22 -1.79 -1.44
CA TYR A 352 -14.56 -1.85 -2.03
C TYR A 352 -14.63 -3.10 -2.90
N ASP A 353 -15.47 -4.03 -2.50
CA ASP A 353 -15.72 -5.26 -3.24
C ASP A 353 -16.69 -4.95 -4.38
N LEU A 354 -16.18 -4.92 -5.62
CA LEU A 354 -16.97 -4.58 -6.79
C LEU A 354 -17.98 -5.67 -7.15
N ASP A 355 -17.69 -6.93 -6.85
CA ASP A 355 -18.61 -8.04 -7.12
C ASP A 355 -19.85 -7.96 -6.24
N PHE A 356 -19.68 -7.52 -4.99
CA PHE A 356 -20.77 -7.36 -4.01
C PHE A 356 -21.28 -5.93 -3.84
N GLU A 357 -20.71 -4.94 -4.54
CA GLU A 357 -21.03 -3.51 -4.42
C GLU A 357 -21.04 -2.99 -2.97
N ILE A 358 -20.02 -3.35 -2.19
CA ILE A 358 -19.96 -3.04 -0.77
C ILE A 358 -18.59 -2.57 -0.32
N GLN A 359 -18.57 -1.58 0.59
CA GLN A 359 -17.36 -1.27 1.35
C GLN A 359 -17.16 -2.34 2.44
N THR A 360 -16.06 -3.06 2.36
CA THR A 360 -15.67 -4.07 3.36
C THR A 360 -14.98 -3.43 4.58
N PRO A 361 -14.80 -4.17 5.69
CA PRO A 361 -14.03 -3.68 6.84
C PRO A 361 -12.51 -3.73 6.63
N LEU A 362 -12.01 -4.38 5.57
CA LEU A 362 -10.57 -4.48 5.31
C LEU A 362 -10.01 -3.14 4.85
N LYS A 363 -9.02 -2.62 5.58
CA LYS A 363 -8.35 -1.37 5.27
C LYS A 363 -7.02 -1.62 4.57
N ILE A 364 -6.85 -1.00 3.41
CA ILE A 364 -5.66 -1.10 2.57
C ILE A 364 -4.72 0.06 2.88
N PHE A 365 -3.46 -0.28 3.13
CA PHE A 365 -2.35 0.64 3.36
C PHE A 365 -1.39 0.57 2.16
N PRO A 366 -1.57 1.45 1.15
CA PRO A 366 -0.75 1.39 -0.05
C PRO A 366 0.67 1.88 0.24
N PHE A 367 1.66 1.08 -0.14
CA PHE A 367 3.06 1.46 -0.06
C PHE A 367 3.55 2.02 -1.40
N ALA A 368 4.55 2.90 -1.34
CA ALA A 368 5.01 3.65 -2.50
C ALA A 368 6.38 3.18 -3.00
N ILE A 369 7.18 2.58 -2.11
CA ILE A 369 8.56 2.15 -2.39
C ILE A 369 8.84 0.80 -1.75
N MET A 370 9.58 -0.01 -2.49
CA MET A 370 10.18 -1.23 -2.01
C MET A 370 11.69 -1.23 -2.33
N ASP A 371 12.50 -1.70 -1.40
CA ASP A 371 13.96 -1.84 -1.54
C ASP A 371 14.39 -2.71 -2.73
N VAL A 372 13.81 -3.89 -2.92
CA VAL A 372 14.13 -4.77 -4.06
C VAL A 372 13.65 -4.17 -5.39
N THR A 373 12.64 -3.30 -5.39
CA THR A 373 12.29 -2.49 -6.58
C THR A 373 13.46 -1.62 -6.99
N LEU A 374 14.02 -0.87 -6.03
CA LEU A 374 15.12 0.06 -6.26
C LEU A 374 16.42 -0.68 -6.62
N ASN A 375 16.76 -1.75 -5.87
CA ASN A 375 18.02 -2.48 -6.03
C ASN A 375 17.98 -3.45 -7.19
N ASP A 376 17.14 -4.48 -7.08
CA ASP A 376 17.21 -5.67 -7.95
C ASP A 376 16.50 -5.45 -9.27
N TYR A 377 15.32 -4.81 -9.25
CA TYR A 377 14.54 -4.58 -10.47
C TYR A 377 15.03 -3.38 -11.28
N GLN A 378 15.40 -2.28 -10.62
CA GLN A 378 15.81 -1.04 -11.30
C GLN A 378 17.33 -0.78 -11.29
N GLY A 379 18.11 -1.57 -10.54
CA GLY A 379 19.58 -1.47 -10.55
C GLY A 379 20.13 -0.16 -9.99
N HIS A 380 19.37 0.53 -9.13
CA HIS A 380 19.79 1.82 -8.59
C HIS A 380 20.89 1.64 -7.53
N VAL A 381 21.95 2.45 -7.65
CA VAL A 381 22.94 2.58 -6.58
C VAL A 381 22.33 3.32 -5.37
N PRO A 382 22.82 3.11 -4.13
CA PRO A 382 22.27 3.69 -2.90
C PRO A 382 22.01 5.20 -2.94
N ALA A 383 22.92 5.99 -3.54
CA ALA A 383 22.76 7.43 -3.66
C ALA A 383 21.54 7.81 -4.54
N VAL A 384 21.37 7.12 -5.68
CA VAL A 384 20.24 7.35 -6.59
C VAL A 384 18.93 6.89 -5.94
N ALA A 385 18.94 5.72 -5.30
CA ALA A 385 17.80 5.20 -4.55
C ALA A 385 17.32 6.21 -3.48
N SER A 386 18.25 6.82 -2.74
CA SER A 386 17.93 7.83 -1.73
C SER A 386 17.27 9.07 -2.34
N VAL A 387 17.77 9.56 -3.48
CA VAL A 387 17.15 10.69 -4.20
C VAL A 387 15.72 10.35 -4.64
N LYS A 388 15.50 9.16 -5.22
CA LYS A 388 14.18 8.68 -5.63
C LYS A 388 13.20 8.56 -4.47
N ILE A 389 13.66 8.07 -3.32
CA ILE A 389 12.89 8.05 -2.09
C ILE A 389 12.45 9.45 -1.68
N GLN A 390 13.37 10.43 -1.69
CA GLN A 390 13.05 11.80 -1.32
C GLN A 390 12.09 12.48 -2.30
N GLU A 391 12.23 12.24 -3.61
CA GLU A 391 11.28 12.72 -4.63
C GLU A 391 9.86 12.27 -4.30
N LEU A 392 9.66 10.96 -4.07
CA LEU A 392 8.33 10.42 -3.79
C LEU A 392 7.80 10.82 -2.40
N LYS A 393 8.68 10.88 -1.39
CA LYS A 393 8.35 11.40 -0.06
C LYS A 393 7.87 12.86 -0.14
N ASN A 394 8.48 13.68 -1.00
CA ASN A 394 8.07 15.06 -1.23
C ASN A 394 6.69 15.15 -1.89
N GLU A 395 6.35 14.27 -2.84
CA GLU A 395 4.99 14.20 -3.40
C GLU A 395 3.94 13.89 -2.32
N VAL A 396 4.23 12.97 -1.40
CA VAL A 396 3.35 12.69 -0.26
C VAL A 396 3.28 13.87 0.72
N ARG A 397 4.41 14.55 0.97
CA ARG A 397 4.47 15.72 1.85
C ARG A 397 3.65 16.89 1.31
N LYS A 398 3.62 17.13 0.00
CA LYS A 398 2.77 18.16 -0.65
C LYS A 398 1.29 17.99 -0.32
N VAL A 399 0.83 16.75 -0.15
CA VAL A 399 -0.55 16.43 0.24
C VAL A 399 -0.71 16.11 1.73
N ASN A 400 0.35 16.30 2.54
CA ASN A 400 0.43 15.90 3.95
C ASN A 400 -0.07 14.46 4.19
N GLY A 401 0.36 13.57 3.30
CA GLY A 401 -0.03 12.17 3.18
C GLY A 401 0.60 11.20 4.18
N THR A 402 0.33 9.90 3.99
CA THR A 402 1.04 8.83 4.69
C THR A 402 2.03 8.19 3.72
N PHE A 403 3.34 8.30 4.00
CA PHE A 403 4.39 7.69 3.21
C PHE A 403 4.74 6.32 3.79
N ILE A 404 4.43 5.25 3.05
CA ILE A 404 4.65 3.88 3.50
C ILE A 404 5.74 3.24 2.65
N THR A 405 6.77 2.68 3.31
CA THR A 405 7.91 2.02 2.67
C THR A 405 7.94 0.54 3.05
N LEU A 406 8.38 -0.30 2.11
CA LEU A 406 8.61 -1.73 2.31
C LEU A 406 10.11 -2.01 2.17
N PHE A 407 10.71 -2.52 3.24
CA PHE A 407 12.09 -3.02 3.22
C PHE A 407 12.11 -4.47 3.70
N HIS A 408 13.20 -5.18 3.47
CA HIS A 408 13.45 -6.49 4.02
C HIS A 408 14.57 -6.40 5.05
N ASN A 409 14.52 -7.24 6.09
CA ASN A 409 15.60 -7.26 7.10
C ASN A 409 16.96 -7.56 6.45
N GLU A 410 16.98 -8.40 5.42
CA GLU A 410 18.19 -8.75 4.66
C GLU A 410 18.77 -7.58 3.86
N SER A 411 17.95 -6.60 3.49
CA SER A 411 18.40 -5.44 2.74
C SER A 411 19.22 -4.45 3.56
N LEU A 412 19.22 -4.62 4.89
CA LEU A 412 20.06 -3.86 5.82
C LEU A 412 21.29 -4.65 6.26
N SER A 413 21.56 -5.80 5.65
CA SER A 413 22.63 -6.72 6.05
C SER A 413 24.04 -6.24 5.71
N GLU A 414 24.17 -5.20 4.89
CA GLU A 414 25.45 -4.68 4.38
C GLU A 414 26.30 -5.76 3.65
N ASN A 415 25.64 -6.80 3.16
CA ASN A 415 26.27 -7.82 2.32
C ASN A 415 26.52 -7.29 0.90
N GLU A 416 27.20 -8.08 0.04
CA GLU A 416 27.64 -7.61 -1.29
C GLU A 416 26.55 -6.91 -2.12
N SER A 417 25.32 -7.44 -2.17
CA SER A 417 24.22 -6.83 -2.94
C SER A 417 23.53 -5.67 -2.21
N TRP A 418 23.69 -5.58 -0.90
CA TRP A 418 23.01 -4.61 -0.02
C TRP A 418 23.98 -3.66 0.69
N LYS A 419 25.18 -3.47 0.12
CA LYS A 419 26.18 -2.55 0.66
C LYS A 419 25.68 -1.10 0.61
N ASP A 420 25.86 -0.37 1.70
CA ASP A 420 25.41 1.00 1.96
C ASP A 420 23.88 1.20 1.96
N TRP A 421 23.08 0.12 1.91
CA TRP A 421 21.61 0.22 1.91
C TRP A 421 21.03 0.56 3.28
N LYS A 422 21.77 0.36 4.36
CA LYS A 422 21.38 0.90 5.68
C LYS A 422 21.23 2.41 5.66
N LYS A 423 22.12 3.12 4.96
CA LYS A 423 22.04 4.59 4.81
C LYS A 423 20.82 5.01 4.00
N VAL A 424 20.47 4.23 2.98
CA VAL A 424 19.24 4.44 2.19
C VAL A 424 18.02 4.36 3.10
N TYR A 425 17.94 3.31 3.93
CA TYR A 425 16.85 3.15 4.88
C TYR A 425 16.81 4.27 5.93
N GLU A 426 17.95 4.66 6.50
CA GLU A 426 18.04 5.75 7.48
C GLU A 426 17.57 7.09 6.89
N SER A 427 17.92 7.37 5.63
CA SER A 427 17.55 8.61 4.92
C SER A 427 16.05 8.83 4.76
N ILE A 428 15.25 7.75 4.80
CA ILE A 428 13.78 7.83 4.74
C ILE A 428 13.26 8.70 5.90
N PHE A 429 13.95 8.69 7.03
CA PHE A 429 13.51 9.31 8.28
C PHE A 429 14.27 10.58 8.63
N ASP A 430 15.06 11.10 7.70
CA ASP A 430 15.60 12.47 7.73
C ASP A 430 14.64 13.41 6.99
#